data_AF-A0A523SZC8-F1
#
_entry.id   AF-A0A523SZC8-F1
#
_cell.length_a   1.000
_cell.length_b   1.000
_cell.length_c   1.000
_cell.angle_alpha   90.00
_cell.angle_beta   90.00
_cell.angle_gamma   90.00
#
_symmetry.space_group_name_H-M   'P 1'
#
loop_
_entity.id
_entity.type
_entity.pdbx_description
1 polymer ?
#
loop_
_entity_poly.entity_id
_entity_poly.type
_entity_poly.pdbx_seq_one_letter_code
_entity_poly.pdbx_strand_id
1 'polypeptide(L)'
;MNYEQDIIIDESALDIEWIDQASLALKYGRHWAVCRQELQQAEENIKLVRAELVKEAFADAEEIFGNPKPTAPAIESYYRTHHKHIQAKKDWVEAQFESNVAEIAYKEISYARKSALENLVKLHGQQYFAGPSVPRNIEEEV
;
A
#
# COMPACT_ATOMS: atom_id res chain seq x y z
N MET A 1 -11.99 1.64 0.23
CA MET A 1 -11.91 0.74 -0.94
C MET A 1 -12.49 -0.61 -0.57
N ASN A 2 -12.97 -1.41 -1.53
CA ASN A 2 -13.43 -2.78 -1.26
C ASN A 2 -12.67 -3.76 -2.15
N TYR A 3 -11.47 -4.14 -1.70
CA TYR A 3 -10.51 -4.93 -2.48
C TYR A 3 -11.03 -6.32 -2.83
N GLU A 4 -11.69 -6.97 -1.87
CA GLU A 4 -12.20 -8.34 -2.02
C GLU A 4 -13.35 -8.40 -3.01
N GLN A 5 -14.16 -7.35 -3.12
CA GLN A 5 -15.30 -7.34 -4.02
C GLN A 5 -14.94 -6.85 -5.42
N ASP A 6 -14.08 -5.83 -5.52
CA ASP A 6 -13.66 -5.24 -6.80
C ASP A 6 -12.75 -6.19 -7.63
N ILE A 7 -12.15 -7.22 -7.01
CA ILE A 7 -11.33 -8.21 -7.72
C ILE A 7 -12.17 -9.32 -8.38
N ILE A 8 -13.40 -9.55 -7.91
CA ILE A 8 -14.29 -10.60 -8.44
C ILE A 8 -14.68 -10.23 -9.87
N ILE A 9 -14.83 -11.27 -10.70
CA ILE A 9 -15.25 -11.15 -12.10
C ILE A 9 -16.57 -11.89 -12.26
N ASP A 10 -17.58 -11.21 -12.78
CA ASP A 10 -18.82 -11.84 -13.25
C ASP A 10 -18.62 -12.43 -14.65
N GLU A 11 -18.51 -13.77 -14.72
CA GLU A 11 -18.33 -14.50 -15.96
C GLU A 11 -19.55 -14.45 -16.90
N SER A 12 -20.72 -14.06 -16.41
CA SER A 12 -21.94 -13.91 -17.22
C SER A 12 -22.04 -12.56 -17.94
N ALA A 13 -21.18 -11.60 -17.56
CA ALA A 13 -21.21 -10.21 -18.03
C ALA A 13 -19.81 -9.71 -18.45
N LEU A 14 -19.02 -10.55 -19.12
CA LEU A 14 -17.63 -10.26 -19.48
C LEU A 14 -17.43 -8.96 -20.27
N ASP A 15 -18.41 -8.54 -21.06
CA ASP A 15 -18.39 -7.28 -21.81
C ASP A 15 -18.46 -6.05 -20.90
N ILE A 16 -19.36 -6.07 -19.92
CA ILE A 16 -19.49 -5.03 -18.90
C ILE A 16 -18.21 -4.99 -18.05
N GLU A 17 -17.71 -6.15 -17.65
CA GLU A 17 -16.48 -6.28 -16.88
C GLU A 17 -15.26 -5.70 -17.61
N TRP A 18 -15.22 -5.85 -18.94
CA TRP A 18 -14.16 -5.30 -19.79
C TRP A 18 -14.21 -3.77 -19.88
N ILE A 19 -15.41 -3.20 -19.92
CA ILE A 19 -15.60 -1.76 -19.94
C ILE A 19 -15.20 -1.14 -18.60
N ASP A 20 -15.58 -1.78 -17.49
CA ASP A 20 -15.29 -1.25 -16.15
C ASP A 20 -13.80 -1.38 -15.75
N GLN A 21 -13.09 -2.38 -16.27
CA GLN A 21 -11.70 -2.68 -15.96
C GLN A 21 -10.76 -1.46 -16.00
N ALA A 22 -10.90 -0.58 -17.00
CA ALA A 22 -10.07 0.62 -17.12
C ALA A 22 -10.39 1.68 -16.05
N SER A 23 -11.68 1.87 -15.76
CA SER A 23 -12.16 2.79 -14.72
C SER A 23 -11.69 2.34 -13.34
N LEU A 24 -11.79 1.03 -13.07
CA LEU A 24 -11.34 0.42 -11.84
C LEU A 24 -9.82 0.55 -11.67
N ALA A 25 -9.03 0.22 -12.70
CA ALA A 25 -7.58 0.41 -12.67
C ALA A 25 -7.18 1.86 -12.36
N LEU A 26 -7.86 2.85 -12.95
CA LEU A 26 -7.59 4.26 -12.68
C LEU A 26 -7.95 4.67 -11.24
N LYS A 27 -9.10 4.21 -10.73
CA LYS A 27 -9.54 4.44 -9.34
C LYS A 27 -8.49 3.94 -8.35
N TYR A 28 -8.01 2.73 -8.55
CA TYR A 28 -7.01 2.10 -7.69
C TYR A 28 -5.61 2.73 -7.85
N GLY A 29 -5.23 3.07 -9.08
CA GLY A 29 -3.98 3.78 -9.35
C GLY A 29 -3.93 5.15 -8.68
N ARG A 30 -5.05 5.90 -8.69
CA ARG A 30 -5.15 7.18 -7.99
C ARG A 30 -5.01 7.02 -6.49
N HIS A 31 -5.63 6.00 -5.90
CA HIS A 31 -5.53 5.76 -4.47
C HIS A 31 -4.12 5.37 -4.04
N TRP A 32 -3.49 4.46 -4.79
CA TRP A 32 -2.08 4.14 -4.55
C TRP A 32 -1.18 5.38 -4.65
N ALA A 33 -1.42 6.25 -5.63
CA ALA A 33 -0.67 7.51 -5.76
C ALA A 33 -0.83 8.42 -4.53
N VAL A 34 -2.04 8.52 -3.96
CA VAL A 34 -2.30 9.29 -2.74
C VAL A 34 -1.56 8.68 -1.54
N CYS A 35 -1.70 7.38 -1.29
CA CYS A 35 -1.00 6.73 -0.18
C CYS A 35 0.52 6.84 -0.32
N ARG A 36 1.03 6.77 -1.55
CA ARG A 36 2.45 6.97 -1.84
C ARG A 36 2.92 8.40 -1.54
N GLN A 37 2.08 9.40 -1.82
CA GLN A 37 2.37 10.79 -1.48
C GLN A 37 2.38 10.98 0.05
N GLU A 38 1.43 10.39 0.77
CA GLU A 38 1.36 10.44 2.23
C GLU A 38 2.59 9.78 2.88
N LEU A 39 3.02 8.62 2.37
CA LEU A 39 4.25 7.96 2.79
C LEU A 39 5.49 8.86 2.61
N GLN A 40 5.63 9.49 1.44
CA GLN A 40 6.75 10.41 1.17
C GLN A 40 6.72 11.60 2.14
N GLN A 41 5.54 12.15 2.41
CA GLN A 41 5.39 13.25 3.34
C GLN A 41 5.75 12.85 4.78
N ALA A 42 5.36 11.66 5.21
CA ALA A 42 5.71 11.12 6.52
C ALA A 42 7.22 10.83 6.64
N GLU A 43 7.86 10.37 5.56
CA GLU A 43 9.31 10.16 5.53
C GLU A 43 10.08 11.46 5.70
N GLU A 44 9.67 12.52 5.00
CA GLU A 44 10.25 13.86 5.15
C GLU A 44 9.99 14.43 6.56
N ASN A 45 8.81 14.17 7.13
CA ASN A 45 8.49 14.62 8.48
C ASN A 45 9.43 13.99 9.54
N ILE A 46 9.77 12.69 9.43
CA ILE A 46 10.77 12.08 10.33
C ILE A 46 12.10 12.83 10.25
N LYS A 47 12.55 13.16 9.04
CA LYS A 47 13.83 13.86 8.81
C LYS A 47 13.79 15.25 9.45
N LEU A 48 12.69 15.98 9.28
CA LEU A 48 12.47 17.29 9.89
C LEU A 48 12.46 17.22 11.42
N VAL A 49 11.63 16.35 12.01
CA VAL A 49 11.54 16.18 13.48
C VAL A 49 12.89 15.76 14.06
N ARG A 50 13.62 14.87 13.40
CA ARG A 50 14.98 14.51 13.81
C ARG A 50 15.90 15.73 13.82
N ALA A 51 15.88 16.54 12.76
CA ALA A 51 16.73 17.73 12.68
C ALA A 51 16.38 18.77 13.76
N GLU A 52 15.10 18.94 14.07
CA GLU A 52 14.64 19.82 15.16
C GLU A 52 15.11 19.33 16.53
N LEU A 53 14.93 18.04 16.83
CA LEU A 53 15.37 17.46 18.10
C LEU A 53 16.89 17.46 18.26
N VAL A 54 17.64 17.32 17.17
CA VAL A 54 19.10 17.49 17.20
C VAL A 54 19.47 18.93 17.57
N LYS A 55 18.78 19.93 17.01
CA LYS A 55 19.01 21.35 17.37
C LYS A 55 18.65 21.61 18.83
N GLU A 56 17.51 21.08 19.30
CA GLU A 56 17.07 21.16 20.70
C GLU A 56 18.11 20.54 21.64
N ALA A 57 18.60 19.34 21.32
CA ALA A 57 19.63 18.65 22.10
C ALA A 57 20.95 19.45 22.21
N PHE A 58 21.30 20.27 21.22
CA PHE A 58 22.46 21.16 21.30
C PHE A 58 22.17 22.45 22.09
N ALA A 59 20.97 23.02 21.95
CA ALA A 59 20.59 24.26 22.63
C ALA A 59 20.50 24.05 24.15
N ASP A 60 19.89 22.93 24.57
CA ASP A 60 19.58 22.64 25.97
C ASP A 60 20.47 21.53 26.54
N ALA A 61 21.68 21.40 26.00
CA ALA A 61 22.56 20.28 26.28
C ALA A 61 22.92 20.09 27.76
N GLU A 62 23.15 21.20 28.48
CA GLU A 62 23.48 21.18 29.90
C GLU A 62 22.32 20.61 30.74
N GLU A 63 21.08 20.96 30.40
CA GLU A 63 19.88 20.51 31.11
C GLU A 63 19.55 19.05 30.80
N ILE A 64 19.63 18.67 29.52
CA ILE A 64 19.25 17.33 29.06
C ILE A 64 20.32 16.29 29.44
N PHE A 65 21.60 16.64 29.31
CA PHE A 65 22.72 15.69 29.43
C PHE A 65 23.65 15.97 30.62
N GLY A 66 23.52 17.09 31.32
CA GLY A 66 24.48 17.51 32.35
C GLY A 66 25.87 17.82 31.80
N ASN A 67 25.96 18.10 30.49
CA ASN A 67 27.21 18.36 29.79
C ASN A 67 26.94 19.28 28.59
N PRO A 68 27.64 20.43 28.46
CA PRO A 68 27.34 21.42 27.43
C PRO A 68 27.85 21.01 26.04
N LYS A 69 28.59 19.90 25.95
CA LYS A 69 29.10 19.32 24.71
C LYS A 69 28.67 17.85 24.62
N PRO A 70 27.40 17.59 24.27
CA PRO A 70 26.88 16.24 24.20
C PRO A 70 27.53 15.48 23.04
N THR A 71 27.74 14.19 23.23
CA THR A 71 28.33 13.33 22.19
C THR A 71 27.29 12.94 21.15
N ALA A 72 27.71 12.60 19.93
CA ALA A 72 26.79 12.15 18.89
C ALA A 72 25.91 10.94 19.32
N PRO A 73 26.44 9.92 20.04
CA PRO A 73 25.61 8.85 20.58
C PRO A 73 24.56 9.31 21.60
N ALA A 74 24.88 10.32 22.44
CA ALA A 74 23.94 10.86 23.42
C ALA A 74 22.77 11.58 22.72
N ILE A 75 23.07 12.41 21.71
CA ILE A 75 22.06 13.07 20.88
C ILE A 75 21.21 12.04 20.13
N GLU A 76 21.84 10.98 19.62
CA GLU A 76 21.12 9.90 18.94
C GLU A 76 20.15 9.16 19.85
N SER A 77 20.60 8.81 21.06
CA SER A 77 19.74 8.21 22.06
C SER A 77 18.57 9.13 22.44
N TYR A 78 18.83 10.42 22.58
CA TYR A 78 17.82 11.42 22.89
C TYR A 78 16.73 11.50 21.81
N TYR A 79 17.07 11.80 20.54
CA TYR A 79 16.02 11.98 19.54
C TYR A 79 15.28 10.67 19.26
N ARG A 80 15.93 9.50 19.37
CA ARG A 80 15.27 8.21 19.13
C ARG A 80 14.23 7.85 20.18
N THR A 81 14.46 8.26 21.43
CA THR A 81 13.54 8.01 22.56
C THR A 81 12.54 9.14 22.77
N HIS A 82 12.73 10.28 22.10
CA HIS A 82 11.84 11.42 22.20
C HIS A 82 10.47 11.12 21.57
N HIS A 83 9.39 11.45 22.29
CA HIS A 83 8.01 11.15 21.90
C HIS A 83 7.64 11.66 20.51
N LYS A 84 8.09 12.87 20.10
CA LYS A 84 7.86 13.41 18.75
C LYS A 84 8.42 12.53 17.64
N HIS A 85 9.64 12.01 17.81
CA HIS A 85 10.28 11.16 16.82
C HIS A 85 9.64 9.77 16.80
N ILE A 86 9.28 9.23 17.97
CA ILE A 86 8.54 7.96 18.07
C ILE A 86 7.21 8.07 17.32
N GLN A 87 6.46 9.16 17.54
CA GLN A 87 5.18 9.39 16.87
C GLN A 87 5.37 9.55 15.35
N ALA A 88 6.29 10.41 14.90
CA ALA A 88 6.58 10.58 13.48
C ALA A 88 7.02 9.26 12.81
N LYS A 89 7.76 8.41 13.54
CA LYS A 89 8.14 7.08 13.06
C LYS A 89 6.95 6.15 12.96
N LYS A 90 6.02 6.18 13.92
CA LYS A 90 4.77 5.42 13.89
C LYS A 90 3.91 5.81 12.69
N ASP A 91 3.73 7.11 12.47
CA ASP A 91 2.92 7.63 11.36
C ASP A 91 3.49 7.20 10.00
N TRP A 92 4.81 7.22 9.86
CA TRP A 92 5.47 6.70 8.65
C TRP A 92 5.30 5.19 8.46
N VAL A 93 5.39 4.39 9.54
CA VAL A 93 5.17 2.94 9.45
C VAL A 93 3.73 2.65 9.01
N GLU A 94 2.76 3.39 9.55
CA GLU A 94 1.35 3.27 9.17
C GLU A 94 1.14 3.66 7.70
N ALA A 95 1.66 4.82 7.28
CA ALA A 95 1.59 5.25 5.88
C ALA A 95 2.30 4.25 4.93
N GLN A 96 3.39 3.63 5.37
CA GLN A 96 4.11 2.61 4.59
C GLN A 96 3.26 1.36 4.42
N PHE A 97 2.58 0.92 5.49
CA PHE A 97 1.67 -0.21 5.43
C PHE A 97 0.52 0.07 4.45
N GLU A 98 -0.16 1.20 4.60
CA GLU A 98 -1.27 1.58 3.71
C GLU A 98 -0.82 1.71 2.25
N SER A 99 0.33 2.34 1.99
CA SER A 99 0.88 2.44 0.63
C SER A 99 1.21 1.07 0.04
N ASN A 100 1.68 0.11 0.84
CA ASN A 100 1.97 -1.24 0.36
C ASN A 100 0.69 -2.01 0.02
N VAL A 101 -0.33 -1.92 0.88
CA VAL A 101 -1.64 -2.52 0.63
C VAL A 101 -2.28 -1.93 -0.63
N ALA A 102 -2.25 -0.61 -0.78
CA ALA A 102 -2.77 0.07 -1.97
C ALA A 102 -2.00 -0.34 -3.25
N GLU A 103 -0.68 -0.55 -3.16
CA GLU A 103 0.12 -1.04 -4.29
C GLU A 103 -0.30 -2.44 -4.73
N ILE A 104 -0.48 -3.36 -3.77
CA ILE A 104 -0.95 -4.73 -4.04
C ILE A 104 -2.30 -4.65 -4.75
N ALA A 105 -3.27 -3.92 -4.18
CA ALA A 105 -4.60 -3.80 -4.77
C ALA A 105 -4.55 -3.19 -6.18
N TYR A 106 -3.77 -2.13 -6.39
CA TYR A 106 -3.57 -1.55 -7.72
C TYR A 106 -3.02 -2.57 -8.72
N LYS A 107 -2.04 -3.39 -8.32
CA LYS A 107 -1.44 -4.40 -9.19
C LYS A 107 -2.43 -5.51 -9.52
N GLU A 108 -3.13 -6.04 -8.52
CA GLU A 108 -4.13 -7.09 -8.72
C GLU A 108 -5.25 -6.63 -9.65
N ILE A 109 -5.79 -5.43 -9.41
CA ILE A 109 -6.83 -4.85 -10.27
C ILE A 109 -6.29 -4.59 -11.68
N SER A 110 -5.14 -3.92 -11.82
CA SER A 110 -4.68 -3.41 -13.12
C SER A 110 -4.10 -4.50 -14.02
N TYR A 111 -3.49 -5.52 -13.43
CA TYR A 111 -2.74 -6.55 -14.17
C TYR A 111 -3.37 -7.93 -14.03
N ALA A 112 -3.57 -8.44 -12.80
CA ALA A 112 -4.02 -9.81 -12.60
C ALA A 112 -5.47 -10.01 -13.07
N ARG A 113 -6.39 -9.16 -12.61
CA ARG A 113 -7.81 -9.17 -13.02
C ARG A 113 -7.96 -8.99 -14.53
N LYS A 114 -7.20 -8.03 -15.10
CA LYS A 114 -7.16 -7.83 -16.55
C LYS A 114 -6.74 -9.11 -17.28
N SER A 115 -5.65 -9.75 -16.87
CA SER A 115 -5.15 -10.98 -17.48
C SER A 115 -6.17 -12.13 -17.36
N ALA A 116 -6.80 -12.27 -16.19
CA ALA A 116 -7.85 -13.26 -15.96
C ALA A 116 -9.01 -13.07 -16.93
N LEU A 117 -9.52 -11.85 -17.06
CA LEU A 117 -10.58 -11.51 -18.01
C LEU A 117 -10.18 -11.74 -19.47
N GLU A 118 -8.95 -11.39 -19.90
CA GLU A 118 -8.47 -11.71 -21.25
C GLU A 118 -8.53 -13.21 -21.53
N ASN A 119 -8.20 -14.03 -20.53
CA ASN A 119 -8.22 -15.48 -20.65
C ASN A 119 -9.65 -16.03 -20.59
N LEU A 120 -10.54 -15.47 -19.77
CA LEU A 120 -11.96 -15.84 -19.76
C LEU A 120 -12.63 -15.56 -21.11
N VAL A 121 -12.36 -14.40 -21.72
CA VAL A 121 -12.85 -14.07 -23.07
C VAL A 121 -12.34 -15.07 -24.11
N LYS A 122 -11.06 -15.48 -24.02
CA LYS A 122 -10.51 -16.53 -24.91
C LYS A 122 -11.20 -17.87 -24.71
N LEU A 123 -11.38 -18.33 -23.45
CA LEU A 123 -12.08 -19.58 -23.13
C LEU A 123 -13.52 -19.57 -23.64
N HIS A 124 -14.21 -18.45 -23.46
CA HIS A 124 -15.56 -18.25 -23.99
C HIS A 124 -15.59 -18.34 -25.52
N GLY A 125 -14.65 -17.67 -26.21
CA GLY A 125 -14.52 -17.75 -27.68
C GLY A 125 -14.20 -19.17 -28.18
N GLN A 126 -13.47 -19.95 -27.40
CA GLN A 126 -13.15 -21.36 -27.68
C GLN A 126 -14.30 -22.32 -27.37
N GLN A 127 -15.48 -21.81 -26.98
CA GLN A 127 -16.64 -22.62 -26.60
C GLN A 127 -16.35 -23.55 -25.41
N TYR A 128 -15.36 -23.20 -24.56
CA TYR A 128 -14.98 -24.00 -23.39
C TYR A 128 -16.18 -24.25 -22.46
N PHE A 129 -17.05 -23.26 -22.32
CA PHE A 129 -18.25 -23.31 -21.48
C PHE A 129 -19.50 -23.87 -22.20
N ALA A 130 -19.42 -24.22 -23.49
CA ALA A 130 -20.57 -24.64 -24.30
C ALA A 130 -20.75 -26.17 -24.43
N GLY A 131 -19.96 -26.96 -23.69
CA GLY A 131 -20.08 -28.43 -23.67
C GLY A 131 -21.35 -28.92 -22.95
N PRO A 132 -21.80 -30.18 -23.20
CA PRO A 132 -22.92 -30.75 -22.45
C PRO A 132 -22.60 -30.73 -20.94
N SER A 133 -23.51 -30.14 -20.16
CA SER A 133 -23.37 -29.91 -18.72
C SER A 133 -23.40 -31.23 -17.93
N VAL A 134 -22.31 -31.99 -17.97
CA VAL A 134 -22.07 -33.00 -16.93
C VAL A 134 -21.67 -32.22 -15.67
N PRO A 135 -22.35 -32.40 -14.53
CA PRO A 135 -22.00 -31.70 -13.30
C PRO A 135 -20.53 -31.99 -12.97
N ARG A 136 -19.69 -30.94 -12.95
CA ARG A 136 -18.30 -31.05 -12.51
C ARG A 136 -18.27 -31.07 -10.99
N ASN A 137 -17.58 -32.05 -10.43
CA ASN A 137 -17.36 -32.14 -9.00
C ASN A 137 -16.06 -31.41 -8.65
N ILE A 138 -16.16 -30.12 -8.31
CA ILE A 138 -15.01 -29.23 -8.12
C ILE A 138 -14.13 -29.69 -6.94
N GLU A 139 -14.70 -30.38 -5.96
CA GLU A 139 -13.98 -30.96 -4.81
C GLU A 139 -13.01 -32.10 -5.18
N GLU A 140 -13.13 -32.70 -6.37
CA GLU A 140 -12.21 -33.75 -6.85
C GLU A 140 -11.04 -33.20 -7.68
N GLU A 141 -11.06 -31.92 -8.07
CA GLU A 141 -10.08 -31.32 -9.00
C GLU A 141 -9.13 -30.28 -8.37
N VAL A 142 -9.25 -29.98 -7.07
CA VAL A 142 -8.43 -29.00 -6.33
C VAL A 142 -7.57 -29.66 -5.26
#